data_AF-A0A970IFP0-F1
#
_entry.id   AF-A0A970IFP0-F1
#
_cell.length_a   1.000
_cell.length_b   1.000
_cell.length_c   1.000
_cell.angle_alpha   90.00
_cell.angle_beta   90.00
_cell.angle_gamma   90.00
#
_symmetry.space_group_name_H-M   'P 1'
#
loop_
_entity.id
_entity.type
_entity.pdbx_description
1 polymer ?
#
loop_
_entity_poly.entity_id
_entity_poly.type
_entity_poly.pdbx_seq_one_letter_code
_entity_poly.pdbx_strand_id
1 'polypeptide(L)'
;MNTFKFQVFLLVLVRMTGLFMMSPVFGRQSIPNYLKWGLSLLLAYIVFSNRFLDSQLEFWSFLEFGILILRELLIGFTIGFITTIFFSSIWTAGQLIDTQIGFGMVNVIDPQSSIQVPLMGNFKNILALLVFFVLDGHHTLIKIISFSYDIVPLGEGKVTKELANLMISFFANSFILAVKIALPIIAITFLSEVAFGILVRTVPQMNVFIVGIPIKIFIGLIAILVFLPLYISSLKGVYDGMFNDIGKALRGMMIE
;
A
#
# COMPACT_ATOMS: atom_id res chain seq x y z
N MET A 1 25.98 27.62 -1.17
CA MET A 1 25.47 26.63 -2.13
C MET A 1 25.13 27.39 -3.39
N ASN A 2 25.75 27.11 -4.54
CA ASN A 2 25.39 27.76 -5.81
C ASN A 2 23.88 27.59 -6.06
N THR A 3 23.22 28.59 -6.64
CA THR A 3 21.78 28.61 -6.88
C THR A 3 21.30 27.35 -7.63
N PHE A 4 22.09 26.87 -8.58
CA PHE A 4 21.84 25.62 -9.32
C PHE A 4 21.90 24.36 -8.46
N LYS A 5 22.88 24.26 -7.55
CA LYS A 5 22.98 23.15 -6.60
C LYS A 5 21.78 23.10 -5.66
N PHE A 6 21.25 24.27 -5.28
CA PHE A 6 20.03 24.36 -4.48
C PHE A 6 18.79 23.91 -5.24
N GLN A 7 18.66 24.26 -6.52
CA GLN A 7 17.57 23.79 -7.38
C GLN A 7 17.58 22.26 -7.53
N VAL A 8 18.75 21.65 -7.79
CA VAL A 8 18.88 20.19 -7.88
C VAL A 8 18.53 19.51 -6.55
N PHE A 9 19.01 20.05 -5.42
CA PHE A 9 18.63 19.54 -4.10
C PHE A 9 17.11 19.60 -3.87
N LEU A 10 16.44 20.69 -4.27
CA LEU A 10 14.99 20.81 -4.18
C LEU A 10 14.26 19.75 -5.02
N LEU A 11 14.72 19.46 -6.24
CA LEU A 11 14.13 18.41 -7.08
C LEU A 11 14.25 17.03 -6.41
N VAL A 12 15.43 16.71 -5.86
CA VAL A 12 15.64 15.47 -5.10
C VAL A 12 14.70 15.41 -3.89
N LEU A 13 14.59 16.51 -3.14
CA LEU A 13 13.70 16.62 -2.00
C LEU A 13 12.23 16.38 -2.39
N VAL A 14 11.78 16.96 -3.50
CA VAL A 14 10.41 16.83 -3.98
C VAL A 14 10.07 15.40 -4.39
N ARG A 15 10.97 14.67 -5.07
CA ARG A 15 10.77 13.24 -5.38
C ARG A 15 10.68 12.42 -4.08
N MET A 16 11.55 12.70 -3.11
CA MET A 16 11.55 12.02 -1.80
C MET A 16 10.26 12.29 -1.01
N THR A 17 9.80 13.54 -0.93
CA THR A 17 8.57 13.89 -0.23
C THR A 17 7.35 13.27 -0.89
N GLY A 18 7.30 13.18 -2.23
CA GLY A 18 6.23 12.51 -2.97
C GLY A 18 6.02 11.06 -2.51
N LEU A 19 7.10 10.30 -2.33
CA LEU A 19 7.04 8.93 -1.79
C LEU A 19 6.57 8.91 -0.34
N PHE A 20 7.16 9.75 0.51
CA PHE A 20 6.87 9.76 1.95
C PHE A 20 5.43 10.19 2.27
N MET A 21 4.87 11.11 1.49
CA MET A 21 3.49 11.55 1.66
C MET A 21 2.49 10.47 1.27
N MET A 22 2.76 9.73 0.21
CA MET A 22 1.79 8.77 -0.33
C MET A 22 1.94 7.37 0.26
N SER A 23 3.16 6.94 0.60
CA SER A 23 3.41 5.59 1.12
C SER A 23 2.70 5.34 2.45
N PRO A 24 1.95 4.22 2.59
CA PRO A 24 1.25 3.86 3.84
C PRO A 24 2.20 3.38 4.95
N VAL A 25 3.50 3.28 4.68
CA VAL A 25 4.54 2.92 5.66
C VAL A 25 5.05 4.17 6.36
N PHE A 26 5.44 5.19 5.59
CA PHE A 26 6.03 6.44 6.11
C PHE A 26 5.02 7.58 6.28
N GLY A 27 3.94 7.57 5.50
CA GLY A 27 2.92 8.62 5.44
C GLY A 27 1.81 8.52 6.49
N ARG A 28 1.81 7.48 7.35
CA ARG A 28 0.75 7.25 8.35
C ARG A 28 0.46 8.48 9.20
N GLN A 29 -0.81 8.76 9.46
CA GLN A 29 -1.24 9.89 10.31
C GLN A 29 -0.72 9.80 11.74
N SER A 30 -0.39 8.60 12.22
CA SER A 30 0.20 8.37 13.54
C SER A 30 1.63 8.91 13.67
N ILE A 31 2.33 9.17 12.56
CA ILE A 31 3.67 9.77 12.58
C ILE A 31 3.51 11.29 12.46
N PRO A 32 4.03 12.08 13.42
CA PRO A 32 3.97 13.53 13.35
C PRO A 32 4.60 14.08 12.07
N ASN A 33 3.98 15.10 11.48
CA ASN A 33 4.42 15.62 10.18
C ASN A 33 5.88 16.11 10.22
N TYR A 34 6.36 16.68 11.33
CA TYR A 34 7.74 17.14 11.47
C TYR A 34 8.78 16.02 11.30
N LEU A 35 8.49 14.80 11.77
CA LEU A 35 9.36 13.63 11.59
C LEU A 35 9.40 13.20 10.12
N LYS A 36 8.26 13.25 9.41
CA LYS A 36 8.19 12.91 7.98
C LYS A 36 9.02 13.87 7.13
N TRP A 37 8.86 15.17 7.36
CA TRP A 37 9.63 16.20 6.67
C TRP A 37 11.12 16.10 7.00
N GLY A 38 11.47 15.90 8.28
CA GLY A 38 12.86 15.75 8.72
C GLY A 38 13.56 14.53 8.09
N LEU A 39 12.90 13.37 8.08
CA LEU A 39 13.44 12.16 7.44
C LEU A 39 13.59 12.31 5.93
N SER A 40 12.58 12.89 5.26
CA SER A 40 12.65 13.15 3.82
C SER A 40 13.81 14.10 3.48
N LEU A 41 13.99 15.17 4.27
CA LEU A 41 15.08 16.13 4.08
C LEU A 41 16.45 15.49 4.29
N LEU A 42 16.61 14.71 5.37
CA LEU A 42 17.86 14.01 5.67
C LEU A 42 18.24 13.03 4.57
N LEU A 43 17.29 12.21 4.11
CA LEU A 43 17.54 11.25 3.03
C LEU A 43 17.80 11.95 1.70
N ALA A 44 17.06 13.01 1.38
CA ALA A 44 17.30 13.82 0.19
C ALA A 44 18.71 14.42 0.20
N TYR A 45 19.18 14.91 1.35
CA TYR A 45 20.54 15.43 1.49
C TYR A 45 21.60 14.36 1.27
N ILE A 46 21.43 13.16 1.83
CA ILE A 46 22.35 12.03 1.62
C ILE A 46 22.41 11.67 0.13
N VAL A 47 21.26 11.54 -0.54
CA VAL A 47 21.20 11.22 -1.98
C VAL A 47 21.84 12.33 -2.81
N PHE A 48 21.53 13.58 -2.50
CA PHE A 48 22.12 14.75 -3.17
C PHE A 48 23.64 14.77 -3.03
N SER A 49 24.15 14.62 -1.80
CA SER A 49 25.59 14.66 -1.53
C SER A 49 26.34 13.54 -2.21
N ASN A 50 25.74 12.36 -2.34
CA ASN A 50 26.40 11.19 -2.92
C ASN A 50 26.35 11.18 -4.46
N ARG A 51 25.28 11.72 -5.06
CA ARG A 51 25.01 11.55 -6.49
C ARG A 51 25.07 12.81 -7.34
N PHE A 52 24.84 13.99 -6.75
CA PHE A 52 24.57 15.21 -7.51
C PHE A 52 25.46 16.39 -7.11
N LEU A 53 26.49 16.15 -6.29
CA LEU A 53 27.43 17.19 -5.83
C LEU A 53 28.14 17.89 -7.00
N ASP A 54 28.42 17.11 -8.06
CA ASP A 54 29.10 17.53 -9.29
C ASP A 54 28.14 17.79 -10.46
N SER A 55 26.82 17.77 -10.22
CA SER A 55 25.85 18.01 -11.29
C SER A 55 25.93 19.45 -11.80
N GLN A 56 25.95 19.60 -13.12
CA GLN A 56 26.01 20.88 -13.84
C GLN A 56 24.66 21.21 -14.51
N LEU A 57 23.55 20.74 -13.94
CA LEU A 57 22.21 21.05 -14.46
C LEU A 57 21.93 22.53 -14.23
N GLU A 58 21.98 23.32 -15.30
CA GLU A 58 21.66 24.75 -15.30
C GLU A 58 20.22 24.95 -15.76
N PHE A 59 19.42 25.58 -14.90
CA PHE A 59 18.02 25.91 -15.20
C PHE A 59 17.90 27.42 -15.40
N TRP A 60 17.43 27.83 -16.57
CA TRP A 60 17.47 29.23 -17.01
C TRP A 60 16.15 29.96 -16.74
N SER A 61 15.03 29.23 -16.64
CA SER A 61 13.69 29.81 -16.46
C SER A 61 12.96 29.27 -15.23
N PHE A 62 12.27 30.16 -14.51
CA PHE A 62 11.42 29.81 -13.37
C PHE A 62 10.28 28.85 -13.76
N LEU A 63 9.75 29.01 -14.99
CA LEU A 63 8.65 28.19 -15.49
C LEU A 63 9.09 26.75 -15.79
N GLU A 64 10.29 26.57 -16.36
CA GLU A 64 10.90 25.26 -16.57
C GLU A 64 11.13 24.54 -15.23
N PHE A 65 11.67 25.26 -14.24
CA PHE A 65 11.88 24.71 -12.90
C PHE A 65 10.57 24.25 -12.24
N GLY A 66 9.49 25.02 -12.39
CA GLY A 66 8.17 24.63 -11.87
C GLY A 66 7.63 23.34 -12.50
N ILE A 67 7.83 23.15 -13.81
CA ILE A 67 7.44 21.90 -14.51
C ILE A 67 8.27 20.72 -14.01
N LEU A 68 9.57 20.91 -13.80
CA LEU A 68 10.45 19.88 -13.27
C LEU A 68 10.05 19.43 -11.86
N ILE A 69 9.69 20.37 -10.98
CA ILE A 69 9.16 20.05 -9.65
C ILE A 69 7.95 19.12 -9.76
N LEU A 70 7.00 19.44 -10.64
CA LEU A 70 5.79 18.61 -10.80
C LEU A 70 6.14 17.21 -11.33
N ARG A 71 7.07 17.09 -12.28
CA ARG A 71 7.53 15.80 -12.79
C ARG A 71 8.19 14.94 -11.71
N GLU A 72 9.08 15.54 -10.94
CA GLU A 72 9.77 14.87 -9.83
C GLU A 72 8.81 14.43 -8.74
N LEU A 73 7.82 15.28 -8.42
CA LEU A 73 6.76 14.96 -7.49
C LEU A 73 5.95 13.76 -7.97
N LEU A 74 5.57 13.73 -9.26
CA LEU A 74 4.82 12.63 -9.86
C LEU A 74 5.58 11.30 -9.78
N ILE A 75 6.90 11.29 -10.01
CA ILE A 75 7.71 10.07 -9.89
C ILE A 75 7.65 9.53 -8.45
N GLY A 76 7.91 10.39 -7.46
CA GLY A 76 7.81 10.02 -6.05
C GLY A 76 6.41 9.53 -5.68
N PHE A 77 5.39 10.23 -6.19
CA PHE A 77 3.99 9.91 -5.97
C PHE A 77 3.60 8.56 -6.57
N THR A 78 4.09 8.21 -7.77
CA THR A 78 3.85 6.90 -8.39
C THR A 78 4.42 5.78 -7.54
N ILE A 79 5.66 5.91 -7.05
CA ILE A 79 6.27 4.89 -6.17
C ILE A 79 5.43 4.72 -4.89
N GLY A 80 5.07 5.84 -4.26
CA GLY A 80 4.25 5.82 -3.06
C GLY A 80 2.85 5.25 -3.31
N PHE A 81 2.21 5.62 -4.41
CA PHE A 81 0.85 5.17 -4.77
C PHE A 81 0.80 3.68 -5.10
N ILE A 82 1.80 3.11 -5.77
CA ILE A 82 1.90 1.66 -5.94
C ILE A 82 1.96 0.99 -4.57
N THR A 83 2.81 1.47 -3.67
CA THR A 83 2.87 0.98 -2.29
C THR A 83 1.50 1.04 -1.60
N THR A 84 0.76 2.14 -1.79
CA THR A 84 -0.61 2.31 -1.28
C THR A 84 -1.58 1.28 -1.85
N ILE A 85 -1.56 1.02 -3.15
CA ILE A 85 -2.42 0.01 -3.79
C ILE A 85 -2.23 -1.36 -3.14
N PHE A 86 -0.98 -1.76 -2.88
CA PHE A 86 -0.69 -3.07 -2.28
C PHE A 86 -1.19 -3.17 -0.83
N PHE A 87 -0.92 -2.19 0.02
CA PHE A 87 -1.45 -2.22 1.40
C PHE A 87 -2.98 -2.08 1.44
N SER A 88 -3.56 -1.31 0.52
CA SER A 88 -5.02 -1.23 0.36
C SER A 88 -5.61 -2.59 -0.02
N SER A 89 -4.96 -3.38 -0.87
CA SER A 89 -5.43 -4.73 -1.20
C SER A 89 -5.51 -5.66 0.02
N ILE A 90 -4.52 -5.56 0.93
CA ILE A 90 -4.50 -6.33 2.19
C ILE A 90 -5.63 -5.87 3.11
N TRP A 91 -5.83 -4.55 3.19
CA TRP A 91 -6.89 -3.97 4.00
C TRP A 91 -8.29 -4.36 3.48
N THR A 92 -8.52 -4.26 2.16
CA THR A 92 -9.74 -4.72 1.50
C THR A 92 -9.97 -6.22 1.69
N ALA A 93 -8.93 -7.05 1.62
CA ALA A 93 -9.05 -8.47 1.90
C ALA A 93 -9.55 -8.73 3.33
N GLY A 94 -9.03 -7.98 4.31
CA GLY A 94 -9.49 -8.08 5.69
C GLY A 94 -10.93 -7.59 5.85
N GLN A 95 -11.32 -6.53 5.16
CA GLN A 95 -12.72 -6.06 5.15
C GLN A 95 -13.68 -7.11 4.57
N LEU A 96 -13.30 -7.80 3.48
CA LEU A 96 -14.09 -8.89 2.91
C LEU A 96 -14.24 -10.07 3.88
N ILE A 97 -13.23 -10.32 4.71
CA ILE A 97 -13.30 -11.35 5.75
C ILE A 97 -14.19 -10.90 6.91
N ASP A 98 -14.07 -9.64 7.34
CA ASP A 98 -14.90 -9.08 8.43
C ASP A 98 -16.39 -9.14 8.10
N THR A 99 -16.75 -8.81 6.86
CA THR A 99 -18.14 -8.90 6.40
C THR A 99 -18.62 -10.34 6.37
N GLN A 100 -17.76 -11.28 5.94
CA GLN A 100 -18.13 -12.69 5.86
C GLN A 100 -18.19 -13.39 7.21
N ILE A 101 -17.31 -13.09 8.16
CA ILE A 101 -17.36 -13.69 9.50
C ILE A 101 -18.55 -13.17 10.31
N GLY A 102 -19.05 -11.96 9.99
CA GLY A 102 -20.20 -11.33 10.66
C GLY A 102 -19.82 -10.24 11.65
N PHE A 103 -18.53 -9.87 11.76
CA PHE A 103 -18.10 -8.69 12.52
C PHE A 103 -18.68 -7.38 11.96
N GLY A 104 -18.98 -7.35 10.66
CA GLY A 104 -19.68 -6.23 10.03
C GLY A 104 -21.05 -5.91 10.62
N MET A 105 -21.73 -6.89 11.25
CA MET A 105 -23.06 -6.69 11.84
C MET A 105 -23.00 -5.97 13.20
N VAL A 106 -21.90 -6.14 13.96
CA VAL A 106 -21.65 -5.40 15.21
C VAL A 106 -21.52 -3.90 14.92
N ASN A 107 -20.92 -3.54 13.77
CA ASN A 107 -20.77 -2.14 13.33
C ASN A 107 -22.10 -1.46 12.95
N VAL A 108 -23.16 -2.23 12.70
CA VAL A 108 -24.51 -1.70 12.39
C VAL A 108 -25.31 -1.43 13.67
N ILE A 109 -24.97 -2.11 14.78
CA ILE A 109 -25.73 -2.08 16.03
C ILE A 109 -25.34 -0.89 16.93
N ASP A 110 -24.11 -0.37 16.81
CA ASP A 110 -23.69 0.86 17.51
C ASP A 110 -23.01 1.88 16.57
N PRO A 111 -23.79 2.75 15.92
CA PRO A 111 -23.28 3.85 15.09
C PRO A 111 -22.73 5.04 15.90
N GLN A 112 -22.81 5.06 17.24
CA GLN A 112 -22.26 6.17 18.05
C GLN A 112 -20.72 6.19 18.04
N SER A 113 -20.09 5.04 17.81
CA SER A 113 -18.68 4.93 17.45
C SER A 113 -18.51 5.31 15.98
N SER A 114 -18.20 6.56 15.67
CA SER A 114 -17.98 7.08 14.31
C SER A 114 -16.74 6.48 13.58
N ILE A 115 -16.23 5.34 14.03
CA ILE A 115 -15.03 4.68 13.53
C ILE A 115 -15.40 3.25 13.13
N GLN A 116 -15.80 3.09 11.87
CA GLN A 116 -16.03 1.79 11.23
C GLN A 116 -14.70 1.20 10.74
N VAL A 117 -13.77 0.91 11.65
CA VAL A 117 -12.51 0.25 11.26
C VAL A 117 -12.75 -1.26 11.23
N PRO A 118 -12.58 -1.92 10.06
CA PRO A 118 -12.68 -3.37 9.98
C PRO A 118 -11.60 -4.00 10.89
N LEU A 119 -12.02 -4.80 11.87
CA LEU A 119 -11.13 -5.39 12.87
C LEU A 119 -10.06 -6.27 12.20
N MET A 120 -10.48 -7.15 11.30
CA MET A 120 -9.61 -8.03 10.54
C MET A 120 -8.79 -7.27 9.51
N GLY A 121 -9.37 -6.23 8.88
CA GLY A 121 -8.65 -5.28 8.01
C GLY A 121 -7.45 -4.66 8.72
N ASN A 122 -7.65 -4.17 9.95
CA ASN A 122 -6.59 -3.57 10.74
C ASN A 122 -5.56 -4.61 11.21
N PHE A 123 -6.02 -5.74 11.75
CA PHE A 123 -5.15 -6.83 12.21
C PHE A 123 -4.21 -7.32 11.11
N LYS A 124 -4.75 -7.62 9.91
CA LYS A 124 -3.94 -8.05 8.76
C LYS A 124 -2.97 -6.98 8.27
N ASN A 125 -3.39 -5.71 8.28
CA ASN A 125 -2.52 -4.59 7.88
C ASN A 125 -1.36 -4.39 8.87
N ILE A 126 -1.60 -4.49 10.18
CA ILE A 126 -0.52 -4.43 11.19
C ILE A 126 0.45 -5.60 10.98
N LEU A 127 -0.04 -6.83 10.80
CA LEU A 127 0.81 -7.98 10.50
C LEU A 127 1.62 -7.80 9.23
N ALA A 128 1.00 -7.29 8.16
CA ALA A 128 1.69 -6.97 6.92
C ALA A 128 2.82 -5.96 7.16
N LEU A 129 2.53 -4.87 7.87
CA LEU A 129 3.54 -3.87 8.21
C LEU A 129 4.70 -4.48 9.02
N LEU A 130 4.41 -5.32 10.01
CA LEU A 130 5.46 -6.01 10.80
C LEU A 130 6.34 -6.88 9.91
N VAL A 131 5.74 -7.72 9.06
CA VAL A 131 6.50 -8.57 8.12
C VAL A 131 7.30 -7.72 7.14
N PHE A 132 6.74 -6.60 6.68
CA PHE A 132 7.44 -5.64 5.82
C PHE A 132 8.70 -5.08 6.49
N PHE A 133 8.66 -4.78 7.80
CA PHE A 133 9.85 -4.36 8.53
C PHE A 133 10.85 -5.49 8.75
N VAL A 134 10.38 -6.71 9.05
CA VAL A 134 11.23 -7.91 9.22
C VAL A 134 11.97 -8.27 7.93
N LEU A 135 11.35 -8.05 6.78
CA LEU A 135 11.93 -8.29 5.45
C LEU A 135 12.75 -7.10 4.93
N ASP A 136 13.02 -6.08 5.77
CA ASP A 136 13.71 -4.85 5.36
C ASP A 136 13.08 -4.14 4.15
N GLY A 137 11.76 -4.28 3.97
CA GLY A 137 11.04 -3.67 2.86
C GLY A 137 11.17 -2.14 2.82
N HIS A 138 11.31 -1.51 3.99
CA HIS A 138 11.54 -0.08 4.12
C HIS A 138 12.92 0.33 3.58
N HIS A 139 13.97 -0.45 3.84
CA HIS A 139 15.28 -0.26 3.22
C HIS A 139 15.21 -0.45 1.70
N THR A 140 14.46 -1.46 1.24
CA THR A 140 14.26 -1.71 -0.19
C THR A 140 13.55 -0.54 -0.88
N LEU A 141 12.53 0.07 -0.27
CA LEU A 141 11.90 1.29 -0.81
C LEU A 141 12.87 2.46 -0.91
N ILE A 142 13.70 2.67 0.12
CA ILE A 142 14.72 3.73 0.13
C ILE A 142 15.77 3.48 -0.98
N LYS A 143 16.18 2.22 -1.18
CA LYS A 143 17.06 1.84 -2.29
C LYS A 143 16.40 2.09 -3.64
N ILE A 144 15.12 1.74 -3.81
CA ILE A 144 14.38 1.93 -5.06
C ILE A 144 14.28 3.41 -5.42
N ILE A 145 13.97 4.30 -4.46
CA ILE A 145 13.93 5.74 -4.78
C ILE A 145 15.32 6.29 -5.10
N SER A 146 16.37 5.80 -4.45
CA SER A 146 17.75 6.19 -4.80
C SER A 146 18.19 5.66 -6.17
N PHE A 147 17.71 4.47 -6.58
CA PHE A 147 17.95 3.88 -7.89
C PHE A 147 17.00 4.43 -8.96
N SER A 148 15.91 5.09 -8.57
CA SER A 148 14.97 5.72 -9.50
C SER A 148 15.66 6.78 -10.37
N TYR A 149 16.75 7.39 -9.88
CA TYR A 149 17.56 8.35 -10.63
C TYR A 149 18.41 7.71 -11.73
N ASP A 150 18.70 6.39 -11.64
CA ASP A 150 19.37 5.63 -12.69
C ASP A 150 18.41 5.24 -13.83
N ILE A 151 17.13 5.02 -13.49
CA ILE A 151 16.10 4.65 -14.46
C ILE A 151 15.49 5.90 -15.10
N VAL A 152 15.10 6.87 -14.28
CA VAL A 152 14.49 8.14 -14.67
C VAL A 152 15.39 9.28 -14.16
N PRO A 153 16.33 9.75 -14.99
CA PRO A 153 17.19 10.87 -14.66
C PRO A 153 16.40 12.12 -14.24
N LEU A 154 17.05 13.03 -13.51
CA LEU A 154 16.43 14.26 -13.03
C LEU A 154 15.83 15.05 -14.20
N GLY A 155 14.53 15.33 -14.12
CA GLY A 155 13.82 16.14 -15.10
C GLY A 155 13.32 15.43 -16.37
N GLU A 156 13.73 14.19 -16.59
CA GLU A 156 13.39 13.42 -17.79
C GLU A 156 12.09 12.63 -17.68
N GLY A 157 11.53 12.48 -16.47
CA GLY A 157 10.30 11.72 -16.25
C GLY A 157 9.10 12.27 -17.04
N LYS A 158 8.45 11.39 -17.80
CA LYS A 158 7.24 11.70 -18.57
C LYS A 158 6.06 10.85 -18.10
N VAL A 159 4.86 11.40 -18.23
CA VAL A 159 3.62 10.63 -18.08
C VAL A 159 3.28 10.04 -19.45
N THR A 160 3.58 8.75 -19.63
CA THR A 160 3.39 8.03 -20.88
C THR A 160 2.06 7.27 -20.87
N LYS A 161 1.56 6.90 -22.05
CA LYS A 161 0.37 6.04 -22.17
C LYS A 161 0.61 4.66 -21.56
N GLU A 162 1.84 4.14 -21.66
CA GLU A 162 2.23 2.89 -21.05
C GLU A 162 2.13 2.93 -19.53
N LEU A 163 2.66 3.99 -18.90
CA LEU A 163 2.52 4.20 -17.46
C LEU A 163 1.04 4.18 -17.05
N ALA A 164 0.19 4.93 -17.76
CA ALA A 164 -1.24 4.99 -17.45
C ALA A 164 -1.91 3.60 -17.51
N ASN A 165 -1.61 2.81 -18.55
CA ASN A 165 -2.10 1.44 -18.70
C ASN A 165 -1.59 0.52 -17.57
N LEU A 166 -0.31 0.63 -17.21
CA LEU A 166 0.27 -0.12 -16.10
C LEU A 166 -0.42 0.24 -14.78
N MET A 167 -0.65 1.51 -14.50
CA MET A 167 -1.34 1.95 -13.28
C MET A 167 -2.75 1.39 -13.17
N ILE A 168 -3.52 1.38 -14.27
CA ILE A 168 -4.84 0.75 -14.33
C ILE A 168 -4.74 -0.76 -14.07
N SER A 169 -3.75 -1.43 -14.67
CA SER A 169 -3.54 -2.86 -14.47
C SER A 169 -3.18 -3.21 -13.03
N PHE A 170 -2.32 -2.41 -12.37
CA PHE A 170 -1.96 -2.60 -10.97
C PHE A 170 -3.15 -2.38 -10.05
N PHE A 171 -3.97 -1.37 -10.34
CA PHE A 171 -5.20 -1.14 -9.61
C PHE A 171 -6.17 -2.33 -9.74
N ALA A 172 -6.41 -2.85 -10.95
CA ALA A 172 -7.26 -4.03 -11.16
C ALA A 172 -6.70 -5.29 -10.47
N ASN A 173 -5.40 -5.53 -10.60
CA ASN A 173 -4.72 -6.66 -9.96
C ASN A 173 -4.79 -6.59 -8.43
N SER A 174 -4.89 -5.40 -7.85
CA SER A 174 -5.04 -5.23 -6.40
C SER A 174 -6.36 -5.81 -5.87
N PHE A 175 -7.47 -5.72 -6.62
CA PHE A 175 -8.73 -6.37 -6.25
C PHE A 175 -8.63 -7.88 -6.35
N ILE A 176 -7.98 -8.39 -7.40
CA ILE A 176 -7.72 -9.82 -7.56
C ILE A 176 -6.89 -10.34 -6.39
N LEU A 177 -5.85 -9.61 -6.00
CA LEU A 177 -5.02 -9.93 -4.84
C LEU A 177 -5.83 -9.92 -3.54
N ALA A 178 -6.67 -8.90 -3.33
CA ALA A 178 -7.53 -8.80 -2.16
C ALA A 178 -8.47 -10.02 -2.04
N VAL A 179 -9.13 -10.39 -3.14
CA VAL A 179 -10.01 -11.56 -3.19
C VAL A 179 -9.22 -12.85 -2.96
N LYS A 180 -8.03 -13.02 -3.58
CA LYS A 180 -7.17 -14.20 -3.36
C LYS A 180 -6.76 -14.37 -1.90
N ILE A 181 -6.42 -13.28 -1.22
CA ILE A 181 -6.07 -13.30 0.22
C ILE A 181 -7.29 -13.65 1.09
N ALA A 182 -8.49 -13.23 0.70
CA ALA A 182 -9.71 -13.49 1.44
C ALA A 182 -10.31 -14.88 1.16
N LEU A 183 -10.09 -15.42 -0.04
CA LEU A 183 -10.74 -16.63 -0.57
C LEU A 183 -10.76 -17.83 0.38
N PRO A 184 -9.66 -18.24 1.03
CA PRO A 184 -9.66 -19.45 1.87
C PRO A 184 -10.62 -19.33 3.06
N ILE A 185 -10.69 -18.13 3.65
CA ILE A 185 -11.55 -17.86 4.80
C ILE A 185 -12.99 -17.73 4.33
N ILE A 186 -13.24 -17.01 3.23
CA ILE A 186 -14.57 -16.86 2.63
C ILE A 186 -15.16 -18.23 2.28
N ALA A 187 -14.37 -19.15 1.71
CA ALA A 187 -14.84 -20.47 1.34
C ALA A 187 -15.31 -21.28 2.56
N ILE A 188 -14.57 -21.24 3.67
CA ILE A 188 -14.93 -21.94 4.91
C ILE A 188 -16.17 -21.31 5.55
N THR A 189 -16.24 -19.98 5.62
CA THR A 189 -17.42 -19.31 6.16
C THR A 189 -18.65 -19.53 5.30
N PHE A 190 -18.50 -19.59 3.97
CA PHE A 190 -19.59 -19.91 3.06
C PHE A 190 -20.11 -21.34 3.27
N LEU A 191 -19.22 -22.33 3.41
CA LEU A 191 -19.62 -23.70 3.75
C LEU A 191 -20.35 -23.76 5.10
N SER A 192 -19.92 -22.95 6.08
CA SER A 192 -20.62 -22.84 7.36
C SER A 192 -22.04 -22.28 7.21
N GLU A 193 -22.26 -21.30 6.32
CA GLU A 193 -23.60 -20.74 6.04
C GLU A 193 -24.52 -21.79 5.42
N VAL A 194 -24.01 -22.61 4.49
CA VAL A 194 -24.77 -23.72 3.90
C VAL A 194 -25.17 -24.73 4.98
N ALA A 195 -24.23 -25.09 5.86
CA ALA A 195 -24.52 -25.97 7.00
C ALA A 195 -25.58 -25.37 7.94
N PHE A 196 -25.49 -24.07 8.25
CA PHE A 196 -26.50 -23.37 9.05
C PHE A 196 -27.87 -23.32 8.36
N GLY A 197 -27.92 -23.08 7.05
CA GLY A 197 -29.17 -23.08 6.29
C GLY A 197 -29.92 -24.42 6.38
N ILE A 198 -29.17 -25.54 6.39
CA ILE A 198 -29.74 -26.87 6.59
C ILE A 198 -30.22 -27.04 8.04
N LEU A 199 -29.42 -26.62 9.03
CA LEU A 199 -29.77 -26.71 10.45
C LEU A 199 -31.07 -25.96 10.79
N VAL A 200 -31.26 -24.76 10.22
CA VAL A 200 -32.47 -23.95 10.43
C VAL A 200 -33.71 -24.63 9.86
N ARG A 201 -33.59 -25.37 8.75
CA ARG A 201 -34.69 -26.18 8.24
C ARG A 201 -35.02 -27.36 9.15
N THR A 202 -34.01 -27.98 9.77
CA THR A 202 -34.22 -29.13 10.67
C THR A 202 -34.71 -28.73 12.06
N VAL A 203 -34.30 -27.56 12.57
CA VAL A 203 -34.66 -27.04 13.90
C VAL A 203 -35.17 -25.60 13.76
N PRO A 204 -36.42 -25.39 13.30
CA PRO A 204 -36.96 -24.07 12.99
C PRO A 204 -37.20 -23.19 14.22
N GLN A 205 -37.20 -23.78 15.42
CA GLN A 205 -37.32 -23.08 16.70
C GLN A 205 -36.03 -22.30 17.07
N MET A 206 -34.92 -22.57 16.37
CA MET A 206 -33.63 -21.96 16.68
C MET A 206 -33.51 -20.58 16.03
N ASN A 207 -33.30 -19.53 16.85
CA ASN A 207 -33.01 -18.21 16.33
C ASN A 207 -31.60 -18.17 15.71
N VAL A 208 -31.56 -18.06 14.38
CA VAL A 208 -30.34 -18.04 13.57
C VAL A 208 -29.38 -16.92 13.98
N PHE A 209 -29.90 -15.79 14.45
CA PHE A 209 -29.06 -14.67 14.88
C PHE A 209 -28.39 -14.95 16.24
N ILE A 210 -29.09 -15.64 17.14
CA ILE A 210 -28.57 -15.93 18.49
C ILE A 210 -27.52 -17.05 18.43
N VAL A 211 -27.74 -18.08 17.62
CA VAL A 211 -26.86 -19.26 17.58
C VAL A 211 -25.88 -19.22 16.41
N GLY A 212 -26.32 -18.76 15.24
CA GLY A 212 -25.52 -18.78 14.00
C GLY A 212 -24.36 -17.80 14.03
N ILE A 213 -24.58 -16.55 14.47
CA ILE A 213 -23.51 -15.53 14.49
C ILE A 213 -22.33 -15.95 15.39
N PRO A 214 -22.53 -16.35 16.67
CA PRO A 214 -21.41 -16.75 17.52
C PRO A 214 -20.61 -17.93 16.95
N ILE A 215 -21.28 -18.94 16.39
CA ILE A 215 -20.59 -20.08 15.80
C ILE A 215 -19.86 -19.69 14.51
N LYS A 216 -20.45 -18.83 13.67
CA LYS A 216 -19.79 -18.32 12.47
C LYS A 216 -18.53 -17.53 12.81
N ILE A 217 -18.58 -16.70 13.85
CA ILE A 217 -17.41 -15.99 14.39
C ILE A 217 -16.34 -16.99 14.84
N PHE A 218 -16.73 -18.02 15.61
CA PHE A 218 -15.81 -19.04 16.09
C PHE A 218 -15.11 -19.80 14.95
N ILE A 219 -15.87 -20.25 13.93
CA ILE A 219 -15.32 -20.91 12.74
C ILE A 219 -14.39 -19.97 11.99
N GLY A 220 -14.79 -18.70 11.82
CA GLY A 220 -13.99 -17.67 11.15
C GLY A 220 -12.65 -17.45 11.84
N LEU A 221 -12.63 -17.32 13.17
CA LEU A 221 -11.41 -17.14 13.95
C LEU A 221 -10.48 -18.36 13.88
N ILE A 222 -11.03 -19.58 13.91
CA ILE A 222 -10.25 -20.81 13.71
C ILE A 222 -9.64 -20.84 12.31
N ALA A 223 -10.43 -20.53 11.28
CA ALA A 223 -9.92 -20.47 9.91
C ALA A 223 -8.76 -19.47 9.81
N ILE A 224 -8.89 -18.28 10.42
CA ILE A 224 -7.83 -17.29 10.44
C ILE A 224 -6.55 -17.83 11.09
N LEU A 225 -6.66 -18.48 12.24
CA LEU A 225 -5.52 -19.07 12.95
C LEU A 225 -4.82 -20.13 12.10
N VAL A 226 -5.58 -21.01 11.45
CA VAL A 226 -5.05 -22.07 10.59
C VAL A 226 -4.36 -21.51 9.34
N PHE A 227 -4.93 -20.47 8.71
CA PHE A 227 -4.38 -19.86 7.50
C PHE A 227 -3.32 -18.77 7.77
N LEU A 228 -3.06 -18.42 9.03
CA LEU A 228 -2.11 -17.37 9.39
C LEU A 228 -0.67 -17.64 8.88
N PRO A 229 -0.10 -18.86 8.99
CA PRO A 229 1.24 -19.13 8.46
C PRO A 229 1.29 -18.98 6.94
N LEU A 230 0.24 -19.43 6.26
CA LEU A 230 0.07 -19.32 4.81
C LEU A 230 0.03 -17.84 4.39
N TYR A 231 -0.73 -17.02 5.11
CA TYR A 231 -0.77 -15.58 4.92
C TYR A 231 0.62 -14.95 5.07
N ILE A 232 1.34 -15.22 6.16
CA ILE A 232 2.69 -14.67 6.39
C ILE A 232 3.66 -15.10 5.28
N SER A 233 3.64 -16.37 4.87
CA SER A 233 4.50 -16.87 3.78
C SER A 233 4.21 -16.19 2.44
N SER A 234 2.93 -15.87 2.18
CA SER A 234 2.49 -15.24 0.94
C SER A 234 2.90 -13.77 0.84
N LEU A 235 3.04 -13.07 1.98
CA LEU A 235 3.38 -11.64 2.02
C LEU A 235 4.71 -11.32 1.36
N LYS A 236 5.72 -12.20 1.48
CA LYS A 236 6.99 -12.02 0.79
C LYS A 236 6.80 -11.91 -0.73
N GLY A 237 6.05 -12.85 -1.31
CA GLY A 237 5.74 -12.82 -2.75
C GLY A 237 4.93 -11.59 -3.16
N VAL A 238 4.04 -11.11 -2.28
CA VAL A 238 3.30 -9.86 -2.49
C VAL A 238 4.23 -8.65 -2.52
N TYR A 239 5.20 -8.54 -1.60
CA TYR A 239 6.16 -7.44 -1.58
C TYR A 239 7.14 -7.49 -2.74
N ASP A 240 7.62 -8.68 -3.12
CA ASP A 240 8.47 -8.84 -4.29
C ASP A 240 7.73 -8.41 -5.57
N GLY A 241 6.45 -8.75 -5.69
CA GLY A 241 5.56 -8.27 -6.75
C GLY A 241 5.42 -6.74 -6.75
N MET A 242 5.22 -6.13 -5.58
CA MET A 242 5.15 -4.68 -5.42
C MET A 242 6.42 -3.97 -5.89
N PHE A 243 7.59 -4.45 -5.48
CA PHE A 243 8.86 -3.84 -5.89
C PHE A 243 9.11 -3.98 -7.39
N ASN A 244 8.74 -5.12 -7.98
CA ASN A 244 8.82 -5.32 -9.43
C ASN A 244 7.88 -4.37 -10.18
N ASP A 245 6.66 -4.17 -9.70
CA ASP A 245 5.68 -3.27 -10.33
C ASP A 245 6.10 -1.80 -10.23
N ILE A 246 6.77 -1.39 -9.14
CA ILE A 246 7.45 -0.07 -9.08
C ILE A 246 8.52 0.03 -10.16
N GLY A 247 9.35 -1.00 -10.33
CA GLY A 247 10.37 -1.02 -11.38
C GLY A 247 9.79 -0.90 -12.80
N LYS A 248 8.69 -1.60 -13.08
CA LYS A 248 7.96 -1.48 -14.36
C LYS A 248 7.39 -0.09 -14.56
N ALA A 249 6.78 0.51 -13.53
CA ALA A 249 6.24 1.86 -13.62
C ALA A 249 7.32 2.89 -13.93
N LEU A 250 8.48 2.81 -13.26
CA LEU A 250 9.62 3.69 -13.52
C LEU A 250 10.15 3.53 -14.94
N ARG A 251 10.24 2.31 -15.48
CA ARG A 251 10.62 2.08 -16.87
C ARG A 251 9.58 2.62 -17.85
N GLY A 252 8.30 2.44 -17.55
CA GLY A 252 7.20 2.98 -18.35
C GLY A 252 7.23 4.51 -18.48
N MET A 253 7.84 5.24 -17.54
CA MET A 253 8.01 6.70 -17.62
C MET A 253 9.05 7.17 -18.65
N MET A 254 9.91 6.28 -19.14
CA MET A 254 10.99 6.60 -20.09
C MET A 254 10.66 6.18 -21.53
N ILE A 255 9.67 5.31 -21.72
CA ILE A 255 9.35 4.74 -23.03
C ILE A 255 8.51 5.72 -23.85
N GLU A 256 8.95 6.00 -25.08
CA GLU A 256 8.21 6.81 -26.07
C GLU A 256 7.10 6.01 -26.77
#